data_AF-A0A843C212-F1
#
_entry.id   AF-A0A843C212-F1
#
_cell.length_a   1.000
_cell.length_b   1.000
_cell.length_c   1.000
_cell.angle_alpha   90.00
_cell.angle_beta   90.00
_cell.angle_gamma   90.00
#
_symmetry.space_group_name_H-M   'P 1'
#
loop_
_entity.id
_entity.type
_entity.pdbx_description
1 polymer ?
#
loop_
_entity_poly.entity_id
_entity_poly.type
_entity_poly.pdbx_seq_one_letter_code
_entity_poly.pdbx_strand_id
1 'polypeptide(L)'
;MKPKSEIIGLVLLTTTAIFAFSLFSAVSVSAQPVEEWSIIWGGAVYDDGFATATGDSVYLAGSTASYGNGSFDAFLNKYNSSTGELIW
;
A
#
# COMPACT_ATOMS: atom_id res chain seq x y z
N MET A 1 45.76 2.68 -34.91
CA MET A 1 45.14 3.97 -34.53
C MET A 1 43.70 3.92 -35.01
N LYS A 2 42.71 3.94 -34.11
CA LYS A 2 41.29 3.94 -34.52
C LYS A 2 40.95 5.26 -35.24
N PRO A 3 40.20 5.25 -36.34
CA PRO A 3 39.92 6.45 -37.11
C PRO A 3 39.05 7.41 -36.30
N LYS A 4 39.43 8.70 -36.32
CA LYS A 4 38.80 9.78 -35.56
C LYS A 4 37.28 9.91 -35.82
N SER A 5 36.81 9.46 -36.98
CA SER A 5 35.39 9.42 -37.37
C SER A 5 34.56 8.38 -36.61
N GLU A 6 35.13 7.23 -36.24
CA GLU A 6 34.42 6.18 -35.48
C GLU A 6 34.16 6.60 -34.03
N ILE A 7 35.08 7.37 -33.45
CA ILE A 7 34.95 7.90 -32.07
C ILE A 7 33.85 8.97 -32.01
N ILE A 8 33.75 9.83 -33.02
CA ILE A 8 32.72 10.88 -33.08
C ILE A 8 31.31 10.30 -33.24
N GLY A 9 31.15 9.27 -34.09
CA GLY A 9 29.87 8.58 -34.27
C GLY A 9 29.40 7.86 -32.99
N LEU A 10 30.32 7.23 -32.26
CA LEU A 10 30.02 6.54 -31.00
C LEU A 10 29.61 7.51 -29.88
N VAL A 11 30.27 8.67 -29.77
CA VAL A 11 29.92 9.70 -28.80
C VAL A 11 28.52 10.27 -29.07
N LEU A 12 28.18 10.56 -30.33
CA LEU A 12 26.84 11.06 -30.70
C LEU A 12 25.72 10.07 -30.33
N LEU A 13 25.93 8.78 -30.56
CA LEU A 13 24.94 7.73 -30.27
C LEU A 13 24.69 7.55 -28.76
N THR A 14 25.72 7.72 -27.94
CA THR A 14 25.57 7.63 -26.48
C THR A 14 24.86 8.85 -25.87
N THR A 15 25.04 10.05 -26.43
CA THR A 15 24.38 11.27 -25.92
C THR A 15 22.87 11.30 -26.19
N THR A 16 22.42 10.75 -27.32
CA THR A 16 20.98 10.66 -27.65
C THR A 16 20.25 9.62 -26.80
N ALA A 17 20.91 8.52 -26.45
CA ALA A 17 20.36 7.51 -25.54
C ALA A 17 20.10 8.07 -24.13
N ILE A 18 20.98 8.95 -23.63
CA ILE A 18 20.80 9.61 -22.32
C ILE A 18 19.60 10.56 -22.34
N PHE A 19 19.41 11.32 -23.43
CA PHE A 19 18.28 12.23 -23.59
C PHE A 19 16.94 11.49 -23.72
N ALA A 20 16.92 10.37 -24.44
CA ALA A 20 15.71 9.55 -24.59
C ALA A 20 15.23 8.94 -23.25
N PHE A 21 16.16 8.64 -22.33
CA PHE A 21 15.82 8.12 -21.00
C PHE A 21 15.27 9.21 -20.06
N SER A 22 15.73 10.45 -20.22
CA SER A 22 15.27 11.59 -19.41
C SER A 22 13.85 12.07 -19.71
N LEU A 23 13.33 11.80 -20.92
CA LEU A 23 11.99 12.25 -21.34
C LEU A 23 10.83 11.41 -20.80
N PHE A 24 11.09 10.26 -20.18
CA PHE A 24 10.03 9.40 -19.63
C PHE A 24 9.58 9.79 -18.21
N SER A 25 10.11 10.88 -17.66
CA SER A 25 9.92 11.26 -16.25
C SER A 25 8.58 11.94 -15.93
N ALA A 26 7.62 12.00 -16.85
CA ALA A 26 6.42 12.80 -16.63
C ALA A 26 5.11 12.15 -17.12
N VAL A 27 4.96 10.83 -16.95
CA VAL A 27 3.60 10.28 -16.92
C VAL A 27 3.04 10.58 -15.52
N SER A 28 2.24 11.64 -15.43
CA SER A 28 1.45 11.94 -14.23
C SER A 28 0.33 10.90 -14.14
N VAL A 29 0.65 9.70 -13.64
CA VAL A 29 -0.39 8.82 -13.09
C VAL A 29 -1.10 9.64 -12.03
N SER A 30 -2.42 9.87 -12.18
CA SER A 30 -3.19 10.44 -11.09
C SER A 30 -2.95 9.54 -9.88
N ALA A 31 -2.39 10.10 -8.80
CA ALA A 31 -2.18 9.33 -7.59
C ALA A 31 -3.55 8.96 -7.02
N GLN A 32 -4.08 7.81 -7.44
CA GLN A 32 -5.21 7.18 -6.78
C GLN A 32 -4.67 6.67 -5.44
N PRO A 33 -5.42 6.82 -4.34
CA PRO A 33 -5.05 6.21 -3.07
C PRO A 33 -4.79 4.72 -3.32
N VAL A 34 -3.57 4.28 -3.04
CA VAL A 34 -3.27 2.85 -3.03
C VAL A 34 -3.76 2.32 -1.69
N GLU A 35 -4.50 1.20 -1.72
CA GLU A 35 -4.84 0.50 -0.49
C GLU A 35 -3.54 -0.05 0.13
N GLU A 36 -3.17 0.44 1.31
CA GLU A 36 -1.95 0.00 2.00
C GLU A 36 -2.15 -1.36 2.67
N TRP A 37 -3.31 -1.57 3.29
CA TRP A 37 -3.70 -2.83 3.92
C TRP A 37 -5.23 -2.95 4.03
N SER A 38 -5.70 -4.20 4.04
CA SER A 38 -7.05 -4.57 4.44
C SER A 38 -7.01 -5.82 5.30
N ILE A 39 -7.81 -5.80 6.37
CA ILE A 39 -7.98 -6.92 7.28
C ILE A 39 -9.47 -7.23 7.35
N ILE A 40 -9.80 -8.52 7.23
CA ILE A 40 -11.13 -9.03 7.53
C ILE A 40 -11.10 -9.52 8.97
N TRP A 41 -12.05 -9.05 9.77
CA TRP A 41 -12.25 -9.52 11.13
C TRP A 41 -13.68 -10.06 11.29
N GLY A 42 -13.84 -11.15 12.03
CA GLY A 42 -15.10 -11.86 12.18
C GLY A 42 -14.97 -13.35 11.81
N GLY A 43 -16.09 -14.07 11.86
CA GLY A 43 -16.14 -15.49 11.54
C GLY A 43 -17.32 -15.87 10.64
N ALA A 44 -17.81 -17.10 10.79
CA ALA A 44 -18.83 -17.67 9.91
C ALA A 44 -20.27 -17.22 10.25
N VAL A 45 -20.46 -16.47 11.33
CA VAL A 45 -21.78 -16.03 11.83
C VAL A 45 -21.90 -14.51 11.69
N TYR A 46 -22.81 -13.89 12.44
CA TYR A 46 -23.08 -12.46 12.36
C TYR A 46 -22.14 -11.68 13.28
N ASP A 47 -21.47 -10.68 12.72
CA ASP A 47 -20.60 -9.75 13.42
C ASP A 47 -20.93 -8.33 12.93
N ASP A 48 -20.97 -7.37 13.86
CA ASP A 48 -21.20 -5.96 13.56
C ASP A 48 -20.23 -5.10 14.37
N GLY A 49 -19.79 -3.97 13.81
CA GLY A 49 -18.83 -3.11 14.47
C GLY A 49 -18.54 -1.79 13.77
N PHE A 50 -17.94 -0.88 14.53
CA PHE A 50 -17.51 0.44 14.08
C PHE A 50 -16.01 0.60 14.30
N ALA A 51 -15.34 1.23 13.33
CA ALA A 51 -13.93 1.54 13.40
C ALA A 51 -13.66 3.04 13.52
N THR A 52 -12.63 3.40 14.28
CA THR A 52 -12.09 4.77 14.32
C THR A 52 -10.57 4.74 14.39
N ALA A 53 -9.91 5.77 13.84
CA ALA A 53 -8.47 5.89 13.83
C ALA A 53 -8.02 7.12 14.64
N THR A 54 -6.99 6.94 15.47
CA THR A 54 -6.34 8.04 16.20
C THR A 54 -4.88 7.71 16.49
N GLY A 55 -3.98 8.64 16.14
CA GLY A 55 -2.53 8.42 16.21
C GLY A 55 -2.10 7.21 15.37
N ASP A 56 -1.22 6.38 15.95
CA ASP A 56 -0.67 5.19 15.29
C ASP A 56 -1.60 3.95 15.44
N SER A 57 -2.90 4.16 15.59
CA SER A 57 -3.83 3.08 15.92
C SER A 57 -5.21 3.22 15.28
N VAL A 58 -5.78 2.07 14.93
CA VAL A 58 -7.18 1.90 14.55
C VAL A 58 -7.86 1.02 15.59
N TYR A 59 -9.01 1.45 16.10
CA TYR A 59 -9.81 0.70 17.06
C TYR A 59 -11.07 0.20 16.37
N LEU A 60 -11.34 -1.10 16.43
CA LEU A 60 -12.56 -1.74 15.93
C LEU A 60 -13.29 -2.34 17.11
N ALA A 61 -14.53 -1.90 17.35
CA ALA A 61 -15.33 -2.36 18.46
C ALA A 61 -16.73 -2.74 17.98
N GLY A 62 -17.34 -3.72 18.65
CA GLY A 62 -18.68 -4.15 18.27
C GLY A 62 -19.15 -5.40 19.01
N SER A 63 -20.03 -6.12 18.32
CA SER A 63 -20.69 -7.32 18.80
C SER A 63 -20.42 -8.47 17.84
N THR A 64 -20.10 -9.66 18.37
CA THR A 64 -19.79 -10.86 17.60
C THR A 64 -20.64 -12.04 18.05
N ALA A 65 -21.23 -12.76 17.11
CA ALA A 65 -21.78 -14.10 17.33
C ALA A 65 -20.84 -15.19 16.79
N SER A 66 -19.74 -14.80 16.15
CA SER A 66 -18.73 -15.71 15.61
C SER A 66 -17.72 -16.18 16.66
N TYR A 67 -17.54 -15.41 17.74
CA TYR A 67 -16.60 -15.71 18.82
C TYR A 67 -17.31 -15.66 20.17
N GLY A 68 -16.75 -16.35 21.16
CA GLY A 68 -17.28 -16.41 22.52
C GLY A 68 -18.19 -17.62 22.74
N ASN A 69 -19.11 -17.51 23.71
CA ASN A 69 -19.81 -18.66 24.27
C ASN A 69 -21.32 -18.39 24.40
N GLY A 70 -22.01 -18.19 23.28
CA GLY A 70 -23.45 -17.95 23.27
C GLY A 70 -23.93 -17.11 22.09
N SER A 71 -24.78 -16.13 22.38
CA SER A 71 -25.42 -15.24 21.39
C SER A 71 -24.44 -14.18 20.87
N PHE A 72 -24.45 -12.98 21.46
CA PHE A 72 -23.65 -11.85 21.03
C PHE A 72 -22.70 -11.46 22.15
N ASP A 73 -21.41 -11.56 21.89
CA ASP A 73 -20.33 -11.17 22.78
C ASP A 73 -19.72 -9.84 22.31
N ALA A 74 -19.34 -8.98 23.26
CA ALA A 74 -18.69 -7.71 22.93
C ALA A 74 -17.19 -7.93 22.67
N PHE A 75 -16.63 -7.17 21.73
CA PHE A 75 -15.20 -7.19 21.45
C PHE A 75 -14.64 -5.79 21.23
N LEU A 76 -13.33 -5.67 21.40
CA LEU A 76 -12.55 -4.49 21.06
C LEU A 76 -11.18 -4.95 20.59
N ASN A 77 -10.84 -4.59 19.35
CA ASN A 77 -9.52 -4.82 18.79
C ASN A 77 -8.82 -3.49 18.58
N LYS A 78 -7.49 -3.53 18.68
CA LYS A 78 -6.61 -2.42 18.31
C LYS A 78 -5.63 -2.89 17.25
N TYR A 79 -5.54 -2.14 16.15
CA TYR A 79 -4.61 -2.36 15.06
C TYR A 79 -3.59 -1.23 14.98
N ASN A 80 -2.40 -1.53 14.47
CA ASN A 80 -1.43 -0.53 14.03
C ASN A 80 -1.97 0.18 12.77
N SER A 81 -2.03 1.51 12.76
CA SER A 81 -2.64 2.24 11.63
C SER A 81 -1.82 2.20 10.33
N SER A 82 -0.51 1.98 10.42
CA SER A 82 0.38 1.92 9.25
C SER A 82 0.48 0.50 8.67
N THR A 83 0.44 -0.54 9.51
CA THR A 83 0.67 -1.92 9.05
C THR A 83 -0.60 -2.77 9.00
N GLY A 84 -1.66 -2.37 9.70
CA GLY A 84 -2.86 -3.19 9.89
C GLY A 84 -2.67 -4.36 10.85
N GLU A 85 -1.51 -4.48 11.52
CA GLU A 85 -1.24 -5.57 12.47
C GLU A 85 -2.14 -5.46 13.71
N LEU A 86 -2.76 -6.58 14.10
CA LEU A 86 -3.52 -6.68 15.35
C LEU A 86 -2.57 -6.61 16.56
N ILE A 87 -2.80 -5.65 17.44
CA ILE A 87 -2.02 -5.44 18.67
C ILE A 87 -2.65 -6.22 19.84
N TRP A 88 -3.97 -6.13 20.00
CA TRP A 88 -4.78 -6.90 20.94
C TRP A 88 -6.25 -6.85 20.55
#